data_AF-A0A950LSE6-F1
#
_entry.id   AF-A0A950LSE6-F1
#
_cell.length_a   1.000
_cell.length_b   1.000
_cell.length_c   1.000
_cell.angle_alpha   90.00
_cell.angle_beta   90.00
_cell.angle_gamma   90.00
#
_symmetry.space_group_name_H-M   'P 1'
#
loop_
_entity.id
_entity.type
_entity.pdbx_description
1 polymer ?
#
loop_
_entity_poly.entity_id
_entity_poly.type
_entity_poly.pdbx_seq_one_letter_code
_entity_poly.pdbx_strand_id
1 'polypeptide(L)' 'MSKEDDNKAVVGRWFTEFWGEDVNLAVVDEIAAPDMLLKYSLHDPRRGHDDIKAFMTDFRAAFPDLNFSGTA' A
#
# COMPACT_ATOMS: atom_id res chain seq x y z
N MET A 1 1.04 -21.71 11.27
CA MET A 1 0.12 -20.56 11.24
C MET A 1 -1.06 -20.93 10.37
N SER A 2 -2.22 -20.33 10.61
CA SER A 2 -3.39 -20.50 9.73
C SER A 2 -3.26 -19.60 8.50
N LYS A 3 -4.03 -19.90 7.45
CA LYS A 3 -4.11 -19.03 6.26
C LYS A 3 -4.62 -17.64 6.63
N GLU A 4 -5.52 -17.57 7.61
CA GLU A 4 -6.06 -16.33 8.16
C GLU A 4 -4.96 -15.50 8.83
N ASP A 5 -4.06 -16.12 9.58
CA ASP A 5 -2.93 -15.42 10.21
C ASP A 5 -1.96 -14.89 9.15
N ASP A 6 -1.66 -15.69 8.12
CA ASP A 6 -0.78 -15.28 7.03
C ASP A 6 -1.39 -14.10 6.24
N ASN A 7 -2.68 -14.16 5.93
CA ASN A 7 -3.39 -13.08 5.25
C ASN A 7 -3.40 -11.79 6.09
N LYS A 8 -3.60 -11.91 7.41
CA LYS A 8 -3.53 -10.75 8.33
C LYS A 8 -2.15 -10.14 8.36
N ALA A 9 -1.09 -10.96 8.34
CA ALA A 9 0.28 -10.47 8.27
C ALA A 9 0.54 -9.66 7.00
N VAL A 10 0.06 -10.13 5.84
CA VAL A 10 0.15 -9.39 4.56
C VAL A 10 -0.56 -8.03 4.65
N VAL A 11 -1.78 -7.99 5.18
CA VAL A 11 -2.54 -6.74 5.33
C VAL A 11 -1.87 -5.79 6.31
N GLY A 12 -1.41 -6.29 7.47
CA GLY A 12 -0.70 -5.48 8.45
C GLY A 12 0.57 -4.87 7.87
N ARG A 13 1.33 -5.66 7.09
CA ARG A 13 2.52 -5.19 6.39
C ARG A 13 2.18 -4.09 5.36
N TRP A 14 1.13 -4.29 4.57
CA TRP A 14 0.68 -3.28 3.60
C TRP A 14 0.30 -1.95 4.26
N PHE A 15 -0.46 -1.98 5.36
CA PHE A 15 -0.83 -0.75 6.08
C PHE A 15 0.37 -0.06 6.71
N THR A 16 1.27 -0.81 7.35
CA THR A 16 2.45 -0.24 8.01
C THR A 16 3.44 0.34 7.00
N GLU A 17 3.76 -0.40 5.94
CA GLU A 17 4.84 -0.02 5.03
C GLU A 17 4.38 0.87 3.87
N PHE A 18 3.19 0.65 3.30
CA PHE A 18 2.72 1.47 2.17
C PHE A 18 1.94 2.71 2.64
N TRP A 19 1.11 2.58 3.67
CA TRP A 19 0.24 3.66 4.17
C TRP A 19 0.72 4.34 5.46
N GLY A 20 1.68 3.75 6.17
CA GLY A 20 2.20 4.27 7.45
C GLY A 20 2.99 5.57 7.31
N GLU A 21 3.46 6.11 8.42
CA GLU A 21 4.24 7.36 8.45
C GLU A 21 5.47 7.28 7.53
N ASP A 22 6.29 6.24 7.72
CA ASP A 22 7.47 5.95 6.92
C ASP A 22 7.13 5.03 5.74
N VAL A 23 6.89 5.62 4.56
CA VAL A 23 6.57 4.85 3.35
C VAL A 23 7.77 4.03 2.87
N ASN A 24 7.56 2.73 2.70
CA ASN A 24 8.44 1.81 2.00
C ASN A 24 7.77 1.27 0.72
N LEU A 25 8.18 1.77 -0.44
CA LEU A 25 7.62 1.35 -1.74
C LEU A 25 8.04 -0.06 -2.18
N ALA A 26 9.10 -0.63 -1.61
CA ALA A 26 9.55 -1.99 -1.94
C ALA A 26 8.49 -3.05 -1.56
N VAL A 27 7.64 -2.75 -0.57
CA VAL A 27 6.55 -3.65 -0.16
C VAL A 27 5.63 -4.02 -1.32
N VAL A 28 5.46 -3.13 -2.31
CA VAL A 28 4.65 -3.40 -3.51
C VAL A 28 5.25 -4.57 -4.30
N ASP A 29 6.57 -4.61 -4.48
CA ASP A 29 7.25 -5.68 -5.21
C ASP A 29 7.19 -7.01 -4.45
N GLU A 30 7.23 -6.93 -3.11
CA GLU A 30 7.38 -8.10 -2.25
C GLU A 30 6.07 -8.86 -2.00
N ILE A 31 4.93 -8.17 -1.92
CA ILE A 31 3.66 -8.79 -1.51
C ILE A 31 2.55 -8.71 -2.55
N ALA A 32 2.64 -7.79 -3.53
CA ALA A 32 1.59 -7.61 -4.52
C ALA A 32 1.82 -8.46 -5.77
N ALA A 33 0.74 -8.97 -6.35
CA ALA A 33 0.79 -9.54 -7.69
C ALA A 33 1.30 -8.50 -8.72
N PRO A 34 2.05 -8.91 -9.77
CA PRO A 34 2.60 -7.98 -10.77
C PRO A 34 1.54 -7.10 -11.44
N ASP A 35 0.30 -7.59 -11.56
CA ASP A 35 -0.84 -6.90 -12.16
C ASP A 35 -1.85 -6.36 -11.12
N MET A 36 -1.42 -6.17 -9.86
CA MET A 36 -2.27 -5.67 -8.79
C MET A 36 -3.06 -4.43 -9.22
N LEU A 37 -4.35 -4.43 -8.88
CA LEU A 37 -5.27 -3.33 -9.10
C LEU A 37 -5.52 -2.61 -7.77
N LEU A 38 -5.03 -1.39 -7.65
CA LEU A 38 -5.33 -0.51 -6.51
C LEU A 38 -6.52 0.38 -6.87
N LYS A 39 -7.60 0.28 -6.09
CA LYS A 39 -8.75 1.19 -6.14
C LYS A 39 -8.83 1.96 -4.84
N TYR A 40 -8.57 3.25 -4.88
CA TYR A 40 -8.59 4.11 -3.71
C TYR A 40 -9.46 5.34 -3.95
N SER A 41 -10.55 5.45 -3.17
CA SER A 41 -11.49 6.57 -3.20
C SER A 41 -12.03 6.86 -4.62
N LEU A 42 -12.08 8.13 -5.02
CA LEU A 42 -12.59 8.63 -6.29
C LEU A 42 -11.53 8.72 -7.40
N HIS A 43 -10.33 8.20 -7.19
CA HIS A 43 -9.27 8.22 -8.20
C HIS A 43 -9.45 7.10 -9.24
N ASP A 44 -8.95 7.35 -10.45
CA ASP A 44 -8.80 6.29 -11.45
C ASP A 44 -7.98 5.12 -10.88
N PRO A 45 -8.42 3.86 -11.08
CA PRO A 45 -7.69 2.69 -10.58
C PRO A 45 -6.26 2.65 -11.11
N ARG A 46 -5.32 2.27 -10.25
CA ARG A 46 -3.90 2.07 -10.60
C ARG A 46 -3.63 0.60 -10.86
N ARG A 47 -2.84 0.29 -11.89
CA ARG A 47 -2.53 -1.11 -12.26
C ARG A 47 -1.04 -1.34 -12.40
N GLY A 48 -0.56 -2.36 -11.72
CA GLY A 48 0.83 -2.77 -11.74
C GLY A 48 1.71 -1.97 -10.79
N HIS A 49 2.86 -2.54 -10.48
CA HIS A 49 3.75 -2.03 -9.42
C HIS A 49 4.17 -0.58 -9.65
N ASP A 50 4.60 -0.22 -10.86
CA ASP A 50 5.10 1.12 -11.18
C ASP A 50 4.03 2.21 -10.99
N ASP A 51 2.82 1.98 -11.49
CA ASP A 51 1.71 2.94 -11.39
C ASP A 51 1.23 3.12 -9.93
N ILE A 52 1.26 2.05 -9.15
CA ILE A 52 0.92 2.08 -7.73
C ILE A 52 1.97 2.83 -6.91
N LYS A 53 3.25 2.64 -7.21
CA LYS A 53 4.35 3.38 -6.57
C LYS A 53 4.29 4.88 -6.92
N ALA A 54 4.08 5.20 -8.19
CA ALA A 54 3.92 6.57 -8.66
C ALA A 54 2.76 7.27 -7.93
N PHE A 55 1.61 6.59 -7.81
CA PHE A 55 0.48 7.10 -7.04
C PHE A 55 0.86 7.48 -5.60
N MET A 56 1.56 6.61 -4.86
CA MET A 56 1.91 6.91 -3.47
C MET A 56 2.92 8.05 -3.37
N THR A 57 3.90 8.11 -4.27
CA THR A 57 4.85 9.23 -4.34
C THR A 57 4.13 10.56 -4.55
N ASP A 58 3.24 10.64 -5.54
CA ASP A 58 2.47 11.86 -5.83
C ASP A 58 1.52 12.21 -4.67
N PHE A 59 0.91 11.19 -4.06
CA PHE A 59 -0.01 11.38 -2.94
C PHE A 59 0.70 11.96 -1.71
N ARG A 60 1.92 11.51 -1.40
CA ARG A 60 2.74 12.08 -0.31
C ARG A 60 3.28 13.46 -0.63
N ALA A 61 3.58 13.75 -1.90
CA ALA A 61 3.95 15.09 -2.31
C ALA A 61 2.78 16.09 -2.09
N ALA A 62 1.55 15.65 -2.31
CA ALA A 62 0.35 16.46 -2.06
C ALA A 62 -0.01 16.56 -0.57
N PHE A 63 0.28 15.52 0.22
CA PHE A 63 -0.04 15.43 1.64
C PHE A 63 1.18 14.96 2.46
N PRO A 64 2.15 15.84 2.73
CA PRO A 64 3.42 15.46 3.34
C PRO A 64 3.29 14.94 4.78
N ASP A 65 2.30 15.42 5.53
CA ASP A 65 2.04 15.03 6.92
C ASP A 65 1.04 13.86 7.04
N LEU A 66 0.70 13.21 5.94
CA LEU A 66 -0.29 12.14 5.94
C LEU A 66 0.28 10.90 6.61
N ASN A 67 -0.44 10.34 7.58
CA ASN A 67 -0.19 9.00 8.09
C ASN A 67 -1.52 8.27 8.29
N PHE A 68 -1.52 6.97 8.03
CA PHE A 68 -2.63 6.10 8.40
C PHE A 68 -2.18 5.19 9.53
N SER A 69 -2.85 5.30 10.67
CA SER A 69 -2.71 4.32 11.75
C SER A 69 -3.73 3.21 11.54
N GLY A 70 -3.26 1.98 11.38
CA GLY A 70 -4.12 0.81 11.47
C GLY A 70 -4.58 0.64 12.92
N THR A 71 -5.88 0.68 13.19
CA THR A 71 -6.42 0.13 14.45
C THR A 71 -6.45 -1.39 14.28
N ALA A 72 -5.40 -2.05 14.75
CA ALA A 72 -5.34 -3.51 14.87
C ALA A 72 -6.42 -4.04 15.82
#